data_AF-A0A7S2LDD8-F1
#
_entry.id   AF-A0A7S2LDD8-F1
#
_cell.length_a   1.000
_cell.length_b   1.000
_cell.length_c   1.000
_cell.angle_alpha   90.00
_cell.angle_beta   90.00
_cell.angle_gamma   90.00
#
_symmetry.space_group_name_H-M   'P 1'
#
loop_
_entity.id
_entity.type
_entity.pdbx_description
1 polymer ?
#
loop_
_entity_poly.entity_id
_entity_poly.type
_entity_poly.pdbx_seq_one_letter_code
_entity_poly.pdbx_strand_id
1 'polypeptide(L)'
;INIPYEEYFDTSIPEKGDGTQTEAYQERHSPWKYHGGTISPHDKCIYAVPQYAKKVLRIDPVTEECSFVGPKFEGRCKWYGGVIGNTDGAIYCIPQNAEGVLRIDASG
;
A
#
# COMPACT_ATOMS: atom_id res chain seq x y z
N ILE A 1 14.47 4.09 2.86
CA ILE A 1 13.83 2.96 2.16
C ILE A 1 13.21 3.45 0.85
N ASN A 2 13.68 2.94 -0.29
CA ASN A 2 13.10 3.25 -1.61
C ASN A 2 11.87 2.37 -1.85
N ILE A 3 10.78 2.93 -2.37
CA ILE A 3 9.62 2.14 -2.82
C ILE A 3 9.81 1.89 -4.33
N PRO A 4 10.01 0.64 -4.76
CA PRO A 4 10.29 0.31 -6.17
C PRO A 4 9.02 0.35 -7.03
N TYR A 5 8.38 1.51 -7.18
CA TYR A 5 7.11 1.66 -7.92
C TYR A 5 7.14 1.01 -9.32
N GLU A 6 8.27 1.11 -10.01
CA GLU A 6 8.44 0.62 -11.37
C GLU A 6 8.40 -0.92 -11.48
N GLU A 7 8.63 -1.65 -10.39
CA GLU A 7 8.56 -3.13 -10.38
C GLU A 7 7.14 -3.67 -10.21
N TYR A 8 6.20 -2.84 -9.75
CA TYR A 8 4.88 -3.31 -9.30
C TYR A 8 3.68 -2.56 -9.91
N PHE A 9 3.95 -1.50 -10.67
CA PHE A 9 2.95 -0.77 -11.45
C PHE A 9 3.13 -1.03 -12.93
N ASP A 10 2.08 -0.77 -13.73
CA ASP A 10 2.16 -0.99 -15.16
C ASP A 10 3.15 0.00 -15.79
N THR A 11 4.24 -0.53 -16.32
CA THR A 11 5.30 0.21 -16.99
C THR A 11 5.29 0.04 -18.51
N SER A 12 4.19 -0.45 -19.09
CA SER A 12 4.01 -0.59 -20.55
C SER A 12 4.27 0.69 -21.32
N ILE A 13 4.31 1.84 -20.64
CA ILE A 13 4.84 3.08 -21.18
C ILE A 13 5.91 3.63 -20.20
N PRO A 14 7.22 3.36 -20.42
CA PRO A 14 8.29 3.65 -19.46
C PRO A 14 8.69 5.14 -19.40
N GLU A 15 8.63 5.81 -20.54
CA GLU A 15 8.60 7.27 -20.73
C GLU A 15 7.59 7.49 -21.83
N LYS A 16 6.47 8.14 -21.53
CA LYS A 16 5.48 8.31 -22.58
C LYS A 16 5.98 9.40 -23.52
N GLY A 17 6.51 9.00 -24.68
CA GLY A 17 6.90 9.92 -25.76
C GLY A 17 5.73 10.74 -26.31
N ASP A 18 4.51 10.45 -25.85
CA ASP A 18 3.29 11.23 -26.05
C ASP A 18 3.07 12.35 -25.02
N GLY A 19 4.00 12.52 -24.06
CA GLY A 19 3.96 13.54 -23.02
C GLY A 19 3.13 13.20 -21.77
N THR A 20 2.51 12.02 -21.69
CA THR A 20 1.74 11.63 -20.50
C THR A 20 2.63 10.97 -19.42
N GLN A 21 2.19 10.92 -18.16
CA GLN A 21 2.99 10.32 -17.07
C GLN A 21 2.70 8.83 -16.90
N THR A 22 3.70 8.03 -16.51
CA THR A 22 3.53 6.61 -16.17
C THR A 22 2.70 6.44 -14.89
N GLU A 23 2.03 5.31 -14.70
CA GLU A 23 1.28 5.06 -13.46
C GLU A 23 2.22 5.06 -12.25
N ALA A 24 3.40 4.43 -12.37
CA ALA A 24 4.44 4.44 -11.34
C ALA A 24 4.87 5.87 -10.97
N TYR A 25 5.06 6.74 -11.97
CA TYR A 25 5.43 8.14 -11.73
C TYR A 25 4.32 8.90 -11.02
N GLN A 26 3.07 8.76 -11.49
CA GLN A 26 1.92 9.42 -10.86
C GLN A 26 1.77 8.97 -9.40
N GLU A 27 1.91 7.68 -9.13
CA GLU A 27 1.83 7.12 -7.78
C GLU A 27 2.99 7.60 -6.90
N ARG A 28 4.22 7.64 -7.44
CA ARG A 28 5.40 8.16 -6.73
C ARG A 28 5.18 9.59 -6.24
N HIS A 29 4.57 10.44 -7.07
CA HIS A 29 4.36 11.87 -6.81
C HIS A 29 2.98 12.21 -6.23
N SER A 30 2.15 11.21 -5.94
CA SER A 30 0.83 11.41 -5.34
C SER A 30 0.95 11.89 -3.88
N PRO A 31 0.17 12.90 -3.43
CA PRO A 31 0.15 13.33 -2.05
C PRO A 31 -0.70 12.38 -1.17
N TRP A 32 -0.45 12.35 0.14
CA TRP A 32 -1.29 11.63 1.13
C TRP A 32 -1.52 10.13 0.85
N LYS A 33 -0.47 9.43 0.40
CA LYS A 33 -0.54 8.04 -0.08
C LYS A 33 -1.00 7.04 0.97
N TYR A 34 -0.38 7.07 2.14
CA TYR A 34 -0.65 6.13 3.23
C TYR A 34 -1.12 6.85 4.48
N HIS A 35 -1.96 6.20 5.28
CA HIS A 35 -2.43 6.76 6.54
C HIS A 35 -2.17 5.80 7.70
N GLY A 36 -1.05 6.01 8.39
CA GLY A 36 -0.59 5.11 9.44
C GLY A 36 -0.11 3.76 8.90
N GLY A 37 0.22 2.87 9.83
CA GLY A 37 0.63 1.51 9.54
C GLY A 37 0.61 0.65 10.79
N THR A 38 0.65 -0.66 10.59
CA THR A 38 0.53 -1.65 11.66
C THR A 38 1.63 -2.68 11.51
N ILE A 39 2.26 -3.04 12.63
CA ILE A 39 3.31 -4.07 12.65
C ILE A 39 2.63 -5.44 12.68
N SER A 40 2.94 -6.30 11.71
CA SER A 40 2.43 -7.68 11.72
C SER A 40 3.04 -8.48 12.87
N PRO A 41 2.26 -9.28 13.61
CA PRO A 41 2.81 -10.17 14.62
C PRO A 41 3.58 -11.35 13.98
N HIS A 42 3.37 -11.64 12.70
CA HIS A 42 3.93 -12.80 12.01
C HIS A 42 5.35 -12.56 11.48
N ASP A 43 5.52 -11.55 10.64
CA ASP A 43 6.80 -11.26 9.96
C ASP A 43 7.52 -10.01 10.49
N LYS A 44 6.91 -9.33 11.48
CA LYS A 44 7.41 -8.08 12.09
C LYS A 44 7.57 -6.91 11.11
N CYS A 45 7.02 -7.03 9.90
CA CYS A 45 7.01 -5.95 8.93
C CYS A 45 5.88 -4.97 9.20
N ILE A 46 6.06 -3.74 8.71
CA ILE A 46 5.07 -2.67 8.83
C ILE A 46 4.22 -2.67 7.57
N TYR A 47 2.91 -2.76 7.74
CA TYR A 47 1.95 -2.66 6.64
C TYR A 47 1.29 -1.29 6.69
N ALA A 48 1.59 -0.44 5.72
CA ALA A 48 1.04 0.90 5.61
C ALA A 48 -0.31 0.89 4.87
N VAL A 49 -1.26 1.62 5.43
CA VAL A 49 -2.66 1.57 5.00
C VAL A 49 -2.88 2.45 3.76
N PRO A 50 -3.40 1.90 2.64
CA PRO A 50 -3.48 2.61 1.37
C PRO A 50 -4.62 3.63 1.37
N GLN A 51 -4.28 4.88 1.65
CA GLN A 51 -5.26 5.95 1.76
C GLN A 51 -5.62 6.51 0.38
N TYR A 52 -4.64 7.09 -0.29
CA TYR A 52 -4.72 7.40 -1.72
C TYR A 52 -3.84 6.43 -2.54
N ALA A 53 -2.90 5.74 -1.91
CA ALA A 53 -2.11 4.73 -2.60
C ALA A 53 -3.01 3.64 -3.20
N LYS A 54 -2.57 3.08 -4.32
CA LYS A 54 -3.29 2.01 -5.02
C LYS A 54 -3.12 0.65 -4.36
N LYS A 55 -2.06 0.43 -3.57
CA LYS A 55 -1.77 -0.87 -2.96
C LYS A 55 -1.30 -0.71 -1.53
N VAL A 56 -1.51 -1.74 -0.70
CA VAL A 56 -0.91 -1.84 0.63
C VAL A 56 0.61 -1.91 0.46
N LEU A 57 1.36 -1.14 1.25
CA LEU A 57 2.82 -1.18 1.27
C LEU A 57 3.29 -1.97 2.48
N ARG A 58 4.07 -3.03 2.25
CA ARG A 58 4.82 -3.75 3.27
C ARG A 58 6.23 -3.19 3.32
N ILE A 59 6.70 -2.89 4.52
CA ILE A 59 8.02 -2.34 4.80
C ILE A 59 8.72 -3.29 5.76
N ASP A 60 9.85 -3.84 5.34
CA ASP A 60 10.72 -4.62 6.20
C ASP A 60 11.75 -3.68 6.86
N PRO A 61 11.64 -3.43 8.17
CA PRO A 61 12.55 -2.51 8.86
C PRO A 61 13.94 -3.11 9.10
N VAL A 62 14.14 -4.43 8.89
CA VAL A 62 15.42 -5.10 9.07
C VAL A 62 16.23 -5.05 7.79
N THR A 63 15.62 -5.38 6.66
CA THR A 63 16.30 -5.35 5.34
C THR A 63 16.24 -4.00 4.66
N GLU A 64 15.42 -3.07 5.17
CA GLU A 64 15.13 -1.79 4.55
C GLU A 64 14.51 -1.92 3.15
N GLU A 65 13.75 -3.00 2.92
CA GLU A 65 13.06 -3.28 1.66
C GLU A 65 11.56 -2.99 1.73
N CYS A 66 10.98 -2.66 0.58
CA CYS A 66 9.55 -2.38 0.41
C CYS A 66 8.95 -3.29 -0.66
N SER A 67 7.74 -3.79 -0.42
CA SER A 67 6.96 -4.54 -1.41
C SER A 67 5.47 -4.17 -1.33
N PHE A 68 4.71 -4.49 -2.38
CA PHE A 68 3.27 -4.26 -2.39
C PHE A 68 2.48 -5.55 -2.15
N VAL A 69 1.38 -5.42 -1.41
CA VAL A 69 0.53 -6.55 -1.02
C VAL A 69 -0.86 -6.39 -1.63
N GLY A 70 -1.42 -7.51 -2.11
CA GLY A 70 -2.80 -7.60 -2.57
C GLY A 70 -3.08 -6.92 -3.92
N PRO A 71 -4.36 -6.65 -4.24
CA PRO A 71 -4.78 -6.05 -5.50
C PRO A 71 -4.60 -4.52 -5.52
N LYS A 72 -4.97 -3.89 -6.65
CA LYS A 72 -5.08 -2.43 -6.77
C LYS A 72 -6.44 -1.95 -6.25
N PHE A 73 -6.45 -0.82 -5.55
CA PHE A 73 -7.62 -0.16 -4.99
C PHE A 73 -7.72 1.28 -5.48
N GLU A 74 -8.68 1.53 -6.36
CA GLU A 74 -8.93 2.86 -6.91
C GLU A 74 -9.69 3.76 -5.93
N GLY A 75 -9.55 5.07 -6.10
CA GLY A 75 -10.23 6.07 -5.27
C GLY A 75 -9.35 6.72 -4.21
N ARG A 76 -9.92 7.76 -3.59
CA ARG A 76 -9.27 8.64 -2.62
C ARG A 76 -9.92 8.47 -1.26
N CYS A 77 -9.11 8.72 -0.24
CA CYS A 77 -9.57 8.72 1.14
C CYS A 77 -10.21 7.41 1.59
N LYS A 78 -9.65 6.27 1.18
CA LYS A 78 -10.25 4.93 1.35
C LYS A 78 -10.28 4.47 2.80
N TRP A 79 -9.14 4.35 3.47
CA TRP A 79 -9.03 3.80 4.82
C TRP A 79 -8.12 4.65 5.71
N TYR A 80 -8.46 4.72 7.00
CA TYR A 80 -7.80 5.57 7.99
C TYR A 80 -7.19 4.71 9.11
N GLY A 81 -5.95 4.28 8.92
CA GLY A 81 -5.25 3.42 9.88
C GLY A 81 -5.72 1.97 9.87
N GLY A 82 -4.99 1.14 10.61
CA GLY A 82 -5.19 -0.30 10.70
C GLY A 82 -4.87 -0.83 12.09
N VAL A 83 -5.56 -1.90 12.48
CA VAL A 83 -5.37 -2.55 13.78
C VAL A 83 -5.29 -4.06 13.60
N ILE A 84 -4.52 -4.72 14.46
CA ILE A 84 -4.36 -6.18 14.44
C ILE A 84 -5.60 -6.81 15.07
N GLY A 85 -6.20 -7.78 14.37
CA GLY A 85 -7.18 -8.68 14.96
C GLY A 85 -6.48 -9.69 15.86
N ASN A 86 -6.79 -9.69 17.16
CA ASN A 86 -6.17 -10.62 18.11
C ASN A 86 -6.51 -12.10 17.86
N THR A 87 -7.54 -12.38 17.07
CA THR A 87 -8.03 -13.74 16.79
C THR A 87 -7.32 -14.40 15.62
N ASP A 88 -6.97 -13.63 14.58
CA ASP A 88 -6.42 -14.17 13.34
C ASP A 88 -5.08 -13.51 12.93
N GLY A 89 -4.64 -12.47 13.65
CA GLY A 89 -3.40 -11.74 13.36
C GLY A 89 -3.46 -10.87 12.11
N ALA A 90 -4.61 -10.80 11.42
CA ALA A 90 -4.80 -9.98 10.25
C ALA A 90 -4.89 -8.49 10.63
N ILE A 91 -4.58 -7.61 9.67
CA ILE A 91 -4.69 -6.17 9.88
C ILE A 91 -6.00 -5.69 9.26
N TYR A 92 -6.85 -5.08 10.08
CA TYR A 92 -8.14 -4.54 9.67
C TYR A 92 -8.04 -3.02 9.55
N CYS A 93 -8.17 -2.50 8.32
CA CYS A 93 -8.14 -1.07 8.04
C CYS A 93 -9.54 -0.46 8.11
N ILE A 94 -9.67 0.63 8.85
CA ILE A 94 -10.96 1.27 9.12
C ILE A 94 -11.38 2.11 7.91
N PRO A 95 -12.56 1.89 7.31
CA PRO A 95 -12.99 2.67 6.16
C PRO A 95 -13.23 4.13 6.54
N GLN A 96 -12.74 5.04 5.70
CA GLN A 96 -13.14 6.44 5.69
C GLN A 96 -14.19 6.65 4.60
N ASN A 97 -13.79 6.55 3.33
CA ASN A 97 -14.70 6.61 2.18
C ASN A 97 -14.80 5.29 1.41
N ALA A 98 -14.06 4.25 1.81
CA ALA A 98 -14.19 2.93 1.20
C ALA A 98 -15.55 2.31 1.54
N GLU A 99 -16.08 1.50 0.62
CA GLU A 99 -17.36 0.79 0.79
C GLU A 99 -17.33 -0.29 1.90
N GLY A 100 -16.13 -0.68 2.35
CA GLY A 100 -15.98 -1.70 3.37
C GLY A 100 -14.61 -1.71 4.06
N VAL A 101 -14.51 -2.54 5.08
CA VAL A 101 -13.25 -2.79 5.82
C VAL A 101 -12.27 -3.55 4.91
N LEU A 102 -11.03 -3.07 4.84
CA LEU A 102 -9.94 -3.83 4.21
C LEU A 102 -9.33 -4.76 5.26
N ARG A 103 -9.36 -6.07 5.02
CA ARG A 103 -8.64 -7.07 5.81
C ARG A 103 -7.39 -7.48 5.05
N ILE A 104 -6.22 -7.22 5.63
CA ILE A 104 -4.92 -7.59 5.09
C ILE A 104 -4.47 -8.85 5.82
N ASP A 105 -4.30 -9.93 5.07
CA ASP A 105 -3.58 -11.09 5.57
C ASP A 105 -2.09 -10.76 5.65
N ALA A 106 -1.54 -10.85 6.86
CA ALA A 106 -0.18 -10.44 7.17
C ALA A 106 0.69 -11.61 7.66
N SER A 107 0.27 -12.86 7.37
CA SER A 107 1.01 -14.06 7.76
C SER A 107 2.27 -14.33 6.92
N GLY A 108 2.42 -13.68 5.77
CA GLY A 108 3.42 -13.99 4.75
C GLY A 108 2.79 -14.56 3.50
#